data_AF-A0A8J4T5J0-F1
#
_entry.id   AF-A0A8J4T5J0-F1
#
_cell.length_a   1.000
_cell.length_b   1.000
_cell.length_c   1.000
_cell.angle_alpha   90.00
_cell.angle_beta   90.00
_cell.angle_gamma   90.00
#
_symmetry.space_group_name_H-M   'P 1'
#
loop_
_entity.id
_entity.type
_entity.pdbx_description
1 polymer ?
#
loop_
_entity_poly.entity_id
_entity_poly.type
_entity_poly.pdbx_seq_one_letter_code
_entity_poly.pdbx_strand_id
1 'polypeptide(L)'
;MTPPKVLIADAISQRGVDELCRDGAIEAVVRTGLSEKELVDLISDFSGLVVRSQTKVTADILNAGAKLRVVGRAGVGVDNVDVEMATRRGIIVLNAPGGNTVSTAEHAFSLLLSAARKIPQADANVRSKNWDKKNFEGVELYNKTLGIIGMGRIGGELSRRAIAFGMRVVAYDPYLSASRARSLQVELVDELDDLLTSADFISLHTPLTAETRHILDGARLQKTKRGVRIINCARGGLIDENALVKALQDGHVAGAALDVFEVEPLPADSQLRGAPNLVLTPHLGASTAEAQESVGIEIAHSIRAALLEGTIRNAVNMPSLDAKTLAIIGPHLRFGEKLGRFLSQLAPKRAETLNINYSGKVNEVDTTAITRSILKGFLQIAGGSEVNEVNAPTFAETLGLKVSESRLSAPGDYTDMLELSAAGEGKVVSVGGAFFGATPRS
;
A
#
# COMPACT_ATOMS: atom_id res chain seq x y z
N MET A 1 0.50 -32.24 -11.51
CA MET A 1 -0.10 -31.56 -10.34
C MET A 1 -1.37 -30.89 -10.82
N THR A 2 -2.44 -30.90 -10.02
CA THR A 2 -3.67 -30.16 -10.34
C THR A 2 -3.35 -28.66 -10.33
N PRO A 3 -3.77 -27.87 -11.34
CA PRO A 3 -3.52 -26.43 -11.34
C PRO A 3 -4.14 -25.77 -10.11
N PRO A 4 -3.48 -24.77 -9.50
CA PRO A 4 -4.05 -24.02 -8.39
C PRO A 4 -5.36 -23.34 -8.82
N LYS A 5 -6.35 -23.36 -7.92
CA LYS A 5 -7.63 -22.67 -8.12
C LYS A 5 -7.57 -21.27 -7.55
N VAL A 6 -8.06 -20.28 -8.29
CA VAL A 6 -8.18 -18.89 -7.82
C VAL A 6 -9.64 -18.44 -7.90
N LEU A 7 -10.18 -18.00 -6.77
CA LEU A 7 -11.53 -17.43 -6.69
C LEU A 7 -11.46 -15.94 -7.01
N ILE A 8 -12.32 -15.47 -7.93
CA ILE A 8 -12.51 -14.06 -8.22
C ILE A 8 -13.86 -13.65 -7.63
N ALA A 9 -13.81 -13.00 -6.46
CA ALA A 9 -14.96 -12.65 -5.64
C ALA A 9 -15.54 -11.26 -5.97
N ASP A 10 -14.74 -10.39 -6.59
CA ASP A 10 -15.19 -9.10 -7.13
C ASP A 10 -14.85 -9.03 -8.63
N ALA A 11 -15.69 -8.33 -9.41
CA ALA A 11 -15.51 -8.22 -10.85
C ALA A 11 -14.22 -7.48 -11.23
N ILE A 12 -13.30 -8.17 -11.92
CA ILE A 12 -12.13 -7.61 -12.60
C ILE A 12 -12.34 -7.61 -14.12
N SER A 13 -11.45 -6.94 -14.86
CA SER A 13 -11.51 -6.92 -16.32
C SER A 13 -11.40 -8.33 -16.92
N GLN A 14 -12.10 -8.57 -18.05
CA GLN A 14 -12.02 -9.86 -18.74
C GLN A 14 -10.57 -10.22 -19.11
N ARG A 15 -9.78 -9.25 -19.58
CA ARG A 15 -8.35 -9.45 -19.85
C ARG A 15 -7.55 -9.86 -18.61
N GLY A 16 -7.90 -9.35 -17.43
CA GLY A 16 -7.29 -9.79 -16.17
C GLY A 16 -7.62 -11.25 -15.86
N VAL A 17 -8.85 -11.69 -16.11
CA VAL A 17 -9.25 -13.11 -15.99
C VAL A 17 -8.47 -13.97 -16.99
N ASP A 18 -8.42 -13.56 -18.25
CA ASP A 18 -7.73 -14.29 -19.33
C ASP A 18 -6.22 -14.41 -19.06
N GLU A 19 -5.60 -13.33 -18.55
CA GLU A 19 -4.21 -13.32 -18.13
C GLU A 19 -3.99 -14.31 -16.99
N LEU A 20 -4.86 -14.29 -15.97
CA LEU A 20 -4.74 -15.16 -14.81
C LEU A 20 -4.80 -16.64 -15.20
N CYS A 21 -5.71 -17.03 -16.08
CA CYS A 21 -5.89 -18.42 -16.51
C CYS A 21 -5.08 -18.81 -17.75
N ARG A 22 -4.21 -17.92 -18.24
CA ARG A 22 -3.35 -18.16 -19.42
C ARG A 22 -2.64 -19.52 -19.33
N ASP A 23 -2.65 -20.23 -20.46
CA ASP A 23 -2.05 -21.56 -20.67
C ASP A 23 -2.60 -22.69 -19.78
N GLY A 24 -3.74 -22.46 -19.10
CA GLY A 24 -4.36 -23.44 -18.21
C GLY A 24 -3.57 -23.71 -16.92
N ALA A 25 -2.57 -22.87 -16.62
CA ALA A 25 -1.72 -23.04 -15.44
C ALA A 25 -2.45 -22.72 -14.11
N ILE A 26 -3.54 -21.94 -14.18
CA ILE A 26 -4.41 -21.59 -13.05
C ILE A 26 -5.87 -21.79 -13.46
N GLU A 27 -6.66 -22.43 -12.61
CA GLU A 27 -8.11 -22.50 -12.78
C GLU A 27 -8.75 -21.28 -12.09
N ALA A 28 -9.22 -20.31 -12.88
CA ALA A 28 -9.93 -19.14 -12.37
C ALA A 28 -11.44 -19.42 -12.26
N VAL A 29 -12.02 -19.17 -11.09
CA VAL A 29 -13.46 -19.32 -10.83
C VAL A 29 -14.03 -17.95 -10.48
N VAL A 30 -14.90 -17.43 -11.35
CA VAL A 30 -15.56 -16.12 -11.12
C VAL A 30 -16.90 -16.34 -10.42
N ARG A 31 -17.02 -15.79 -9.21
CA ARG A 31 -18.25 -15.82 -8.40
C ARG A 31 -18.35 -14.52 -7.62
N THR A 32 -19.07 -13.55 -8.18
CA THR A 32 -19.18 -12.21 -7.60
C THR A 32 -20.40 -12.05 -6.69
N GLY A 33 -20.34 -11.10 -5.76
CA GLY A 33 -21.50 -10.75 -4.92
C GLY A 33 -21.80 -11.80 -3.83
N LEU A 34 -20.79 -12.60 -3.46
CA LEU A 34 -20.89 -13.57 -2.38
C LEU A 34 -20.95 -12.84 -1.02
N SER A 35 -21.81 -13.33 -0.14
CA SER A 35 -21.76 -12.97 1.28
C SER A 35 -20.51 -13.56 1.95
N GLU A 36 -20.12 -13.00 3.09
CA GLU A 36 -19.01 -13.53 3.90
C GLU A 36 -19.19 -15.01 4.23
N LYS A 37 -20.42 -15.43 4.58
CA LYS A 37 -20.74 -16.83 4.87
C LYS A 37 -20.49 -17.74 3.66
N GLU A 38 -20.97 -17.34 2.48
CA GLU A 38 -20.76 -18.11 1.25
C GLU A 38 -19.28 -18.18 0.86
N LEU A 39 -18.51 -17.11 1.11
CA LEU A 39 -17.06 -17.11 0.92
C LEU A 39 -16.37 -18.09 1.87
N VAL A 40 -16.72 -18.08 3.15
CA VAL A 40 -16.19 -19.01 4.17
C VAL A 40 -16.44 -20.47 3.76
N ASP A 41 -17.65 -20.79 3.30
CA ASP A 41 -18.01 -22.15 2.90
C ASP A 41 -17.26 -22.62 1.64
N LEU A 42 -16.88 -21.69 0.76
CA LEU A 42 -16.28 -21.98 -0.55
C LEU A 42 -14.74 -21.94 -0.56
N ILE A 43 -14.11 -21.08 0.26
CA ILE A 43 -12.71 -20.67 0.08
C ILE A 43 -11.67 -21.78 0.35
N SER A 44 -12.05 -22.83 1.08
CA SER A 44 -11.14 -23.90 1.53
C SER A 44 -10.40 -24.62 0.39
N ASP A 45 -10.99 -24.66 -0.80
CA ASP A 45 -10.42 -25.31 -1.98
C ASP A 45 -9.54 -24.41 -2.87
N PHE A 46 -9.44 -23.12 -2.54
CA PHE A 46 -8.76 -22.14 -3.37
C PHE A 46 -7.34 -21.84 -2.87
N SER A 47 -6.39 -21.76 -3.82
CA SER A 47 -5.03 -21.31 -3.57
C SER A 47 -4.89 -19.79 -3.60
N GLY A 48 -5.81 -19.09 -4.26
CA GLY A 48 -5.81 -17.64 -4.32
C GLY A 48 -7.20 -17.04 -4.29
N LEU A 49 -7.29 -15.79 -3.83
CA LEU A 49 -8.50 -14.98 -3.80
C LEU A 49 -8.24 -13.63 -4.45
N VAL A 50 -9.06 -13.23 -5.41
CA VAL A 50 -9.06 -11.89 -6.02
C VAL A 50 -10.27 -11.11 -5.53
N VAL A 51 -10.02 -9.93 -4.98
CA VAL A 51 -11.04 -8.98 -4.53
C VAL A 51 -10.77 -7.57 -5.07
N ARG A 52 -11.74 -6.68 -4.92
CA ARG A 52 -11.64 -5.25 -5.20
C ARG A 52 -11.95 -4.46 -3.94
N SER A 53 -13.01 -3.66 -3.93
CA SER A 53 -13.43 -2.84 -2.79
C SER A 53 -14.72 -3.33 -2.14
N GLN A 54 -15.45 -4.27 -2.76
CA GLN A 54 -16.75 -4.70 -2.26
C GLN A 54 -16.59 -5.82 -1.24
N THR A 55 -15.87 -6.88 -1.60
CA THR A 55 -15.63 -8.00 -0.69
C THR A 55 -14.67 -7.58 0.42
N LYS A 56 -15.09 -7.73 1.68
CA LYS A 56 -14.20 -7.61 2.85
C LYS A 56 -13.59 -8.97 3.15
N VAL A 57 -12.27 -9.06 3.10
CA VAL A 57 -11.51 -10.27 3.42
C VAL A 57 -11.20 -10.27 4.91
N THR A 58 -12.11 -10.83 5.69
CA THR A 58 -12.05 -10.88 7.16
C THR A 58 -11.19 -12.04 7.67
N ALA A 59 -10.91 -12.03 8.98
CA ALA A 59 -10.23 -13.12 9.64
C ALA A 59 -10.94 -14.48 9.46
N ASP A 60 -12.27 -14.51 9.44
CA ASP A 60 -13.05 -15.74 9.28
C ASP A 60 -12.84 -16.36 7.89
N ILE A 61 -12.85 -15.54 6.83
CA ILE A 61 -12.55 -15.98 5.46
C ILE A 61 -11.11 -16.50 5.36
N LEU A 62 -10.14 -15.76 5.90
CA LEU A 62 -8.73 -16.18 5.89
C LEU A 62 -8.53 -17.47 6.67
N ASN A 63 -9.30 -17.66 7.75
CA ASN A 63 -9.20 -18.84 8.58
C ASN A 63 -9.76 -20.10 7.91
N ALA A 64 -10.87 -19.96 7.17
CA ALA A 64 -11.49 -21.04 6.41
C ALA A 64 -10.66 -21.45 5.17
N GLY A 65 -9.80 -20.57 4.67
CA GLY A 65 -8.93 -20.81 3.50
C GLY A 65 -7.78 -21.79 3.77
N ALA A 66 -8.07 -23.08 3.93
CA ALA A 66 -7.08 -24.11 4.24
C ALA A 66 -5.93 -24.22 3.21
N LYS A 67 -6.22 -23.96 1.93
CA LYS A 67 -5.24 -23.96 0.83
C LYS A 67 -4.81 -22.56 0.39
N LEU A 68 -5.37 -21.52 1.00
CA LEU A 68 -5.20 -20.14 0.55
C LEU A 68 -3.76 -19.70 0.78
N ARG A 69 -3.09 -19.26 -0.28
CA ARG A 69 -1.69 -18.80 -0.26
C ARG A 69 -1.55 -17.32 -0.61
N VAL A 70 -2.48 -16.79 -1.39
CA VAL A 70 -2.44 -15.40 -1.88
C VAL A 70 -3.81 -14.75 -1.90
N VAL A 71 -3.87 -13.50 -1.44
CA VAL A 71 -5.01 -12.60 -1.64
C VAL A 71 -4.52 -11.45 -2.50
N GLY A 72 -5.10 -11.27 -3.70
CA GLY A 72 -4.81 -10.16 -4.57
C GLY A 72 -5.94 -9.15 -4.58
N ARG A 73 -5.65 -7.92 -4.18
CA ARG A 73 -6.57 -6.79 -4.30
C ARG A 73 -6.30 -6.07 -5.61
N ALA A 74 -7.27 -6.05 -6.53
CA ALA A 74 -7.18 -5.31 -7.79
C ALA A 74 -7.40 -3.79 -7.55
N GLY A 75 -6.35 -3.12 -7.07
CA GLY A 75 -6.23 -1.68 -6.85
C GLY A 75 -5.14 -1.37 -5.80
N VAL A 76 -4.93 -0.09 -5.44
CA VAL A 76 -3.85 0.33 -4.52
C VAL A 76 -4.11 -0.02 -3.05
N GLY A 77 -5.20 0.52 -2.46
CA GLY A 77 -5.53 0.31 -1.05
C GLY A 77 -5.92 -1.14 -0.76
N VAL A 78 -5.65 -1.60 0.46
CA VAL A 78 -6.01 -2.94 0.95
C VAL A 78 -6.84 -2.85 2.23
N ASP A 79 -7.55 -1.74 2.42
CA ASP A 79 -8.31 -1.41 3.62
C ASP A 79 -9.44 -2.42 3.91
N ASN A 80 -9.89 -3.15 2.88
CA ASN A 80 -10.87 -4.22 2.95
C ASN A 80 -10.25 -5.62 3.16
N VAL A 81 -8.96 -5.72 3.46
CA VAL A 81 -8.27 -6.98 3.73
C VAL A 81 -7.68 -6.93 5.13
N ASP A 82 -7.96 -7.95 5.95
CA ASP A 82 -7.28 -8.13 7.23
C ASP A 82 -5.84 -8.60 7.01
N VAL A 83 -4.96 -7.63 6.74
CA VAL A 83 -3.54 -7.88 6.44
C VAL A 83 -2.82 -8.51 7.62
N GLU A 84 -3.20 -8.16 8.85
CA GLU A 84 -2.59 -8.73 10.05
C GLU A 84 -2.91 -10.22 10.16
N MET A 85 -4.19 -10.59 10.03
CA MET A 85 -4.59 -11.99 10.06
C MET A 85 -4.02 -12.77 8.88
N ALA A 86 -3.99 -12.18 7.68
CA ALA A 86 -3.38 -12.79 6.52
C ALA A 86 -1.89 -13.06 6.78
N THR A 87 -1.20 -12.10 7.40
CA THR A 87 0.20 -12.24 7.82
C THR A 87 0.36 -13.37 8.81
N ARG A 88 -0.46 -13.45 9.88
CA ARG A 88 -0.39 -14.55 10.87
C ARG A 88 -0.57 -15.92 10.22
N ARG A 89 -1.49 -16.03 9.25
CA ARG A 89 -1.76 -17.25 8.46
C ARG A 89 -0.72 -17.56 7.38
N GLY A 90 0.26 -16.69 7.19
CA GLY A 90 1.28 -16.86 6.15
C GLY A 90 0.75 -16.66 4.73
N ILE A 91 -0.35 -15.92 4.57
CA ILE A 91 -1.00 -15.64 3.28
C ILE A 91 -0.43 -14.33 2.73
N ILE A 92 0.05 -14.36 1.49
CA ILE A 92 0.61 -13.18 0.82
C ILE A 92 -0.53 -12.23 0.42
N VAL A 93 -0.45 -10.97 0.79
CA VAL A 93 -1.38 -9.93 0.33
C VAL A 93 -0.72 -9.11 -0.77
N LEU A 94 -1.32 -9.10 -1.96
CA LEU A 94 -0.84 -8.38 -3.14
C LEU A 94 -1.79 -7.24 -3.50
N ASN A 95 -1.25 -6.16 -4.06
CA ASN A 95 -2.04 -5.06 -4.61
C ASN A 95 -1.62 -4.70 -6.05
N ALA A 96 -2.34 -3.76 -6.68
CA ALA A 96 -2.06 -3.26 -8.03
C ALA A 96 -1.85 -1.74 -8.00
N PRO A 97 -0.66 -1.26 -7.56
CA PRO A 97 -0.41 0.15 -7.29
C PRO A 97 -0.16 0.99 -8.54
N GLY A 98 0.17 0.36 -9.67
CA GLY A 98 0.43 1.07 -10.92
C GLY A 98 -0.86 1.45 -11.65
N GLY A 99 -1.81 0.52 -11.72
CA GLY A 99 -2.91 0.58 -12.68
C GLY A 99 -3.88 1.75 -12.56
N ASN A 100 -3.96 2.43 -11.41
CA ASN A 100 -4.91 3.53 -11.20
C ASN A 100 -4.26 4.93 -11.12
N THR A 101 -2.93 5.03 -11.28
CA THR A 101 -2.19 6.27 -11.03
C THR A 101 -2.69 7.43 -11.89
N VAL A 102 -2.85 7.20 -13.19
CA VAL A 102 -3.27 8.23 -14.16
C VAL A 102 -4.72 8.66 -13.91
N SER A 103 -5.63 7.69 -13.81
CA SER A 103 -7.05 7.99 -13.58
C SER A 103 -7.30 8.72 -12.27
N THR A 104 -6.57 8.38 -11.21
CA THR A 104 -6.72 9.06 -9.92
C THR A 104 -6.19 10.50 -9.99
N ALA A 105 -5.08 10.74 -10.71
CA ALA A 105 -4.56 12.08 -10.93
C ALA A 105 -5.52 12.93 -11.77
N GLU A 106 -6.14 12.35 -12.80
CA GLU A 106 -7.15 13.02 -13.62
C GLU A 106 -8.41 13.34 -12.84
N HIS A 107 -8.87 12.42 -11.98
CA HIS A 107 -10.02 12.64 -11.11
C HIS A 107 -9.74 13.74 -10.09
N ALA A 108 -8.57 13.73 -9.44
CA ALA A 108 -8.15 14.79 -8.52
C ALA A 108 -8.09 16.15 -9.22
N PHE A 109 -7.56 16.22 -10.45
CA PHE A 109 -7.52 17.46 -11.22
C PHE A 109 -8.93 17.92 -11.66
N SER A 110 -9.82 16.98 -11.99
CA SER A 110 -11.22 17.25 -12.33
C SER A 110 -11.99 17.79 -11.13
N LEU A 111 -11.76 17.23 -9.95
CA LEU A 111 -12.32 17.71 -8.69
C LEU A 111 -11.77 19.07 -8.28
N LEU A 112 -10.48 19.33 -8.52
CA LEU A 112 -9.87 20.63 -8.35
C LEU A 112 -10.56 21.69 -9.23
N LEU A 113 -10.77 21.41 -10.52
CA LEU A 113 -11.51 22.29 -11.44
C LEU A 113 -12.97 22.48 -11.00
N SER A 114 -13.61 21.40 -10.54
CA SER A 114 -14.99 21.44 -10.04
C SER A 114 -15.14 22.32 -8.80
N ALA A 115 -14.18 22.25 -7.85
CA ALA A 115 -14.13 23.13 -6.68
C ALA A 115 -13.79 24.59 -7.06
N ALA A 116 -12.96 24.80 -8.07
CA ALA A 116 -12.63 26.14 -8.56
C ALA A 116 -13.84 26.83 -9.22
N ARG A 117 -14.69 26.08 -9.91
CA ARG A 117 -15.74 26.61 -10.80
C ARG A 117 -17.17 26.27 -10.37
N LYS A 118 -17.35 25.58 -9.25
CA LYS A 118 -18.66 25.15 -8.69
C LYS A 118 -19.51 24.36 -9.70
N ILE A 119 -18.86 23.52 -10.51
CA ILE A 119 -19.49 22.85 -11.66
C ILE A 119 -20.73 22.03 -11.23
N PRO A 120 -20.67 21.14 -10.22
CA PRO A 120 -21.82 20.32 -9.86
C PRO A 120 -23.01 21.16 -9.36
N GLN A 121 -22.74 22.21 -8.59
CA GLN A 121 -23.77 23.10 -8.06
C GLN A 121 -24.42 23.93 -9.18
N ALA A 122 -23.63 24.40 -10.14
CA ALA A 122 -24.12 25.13 -11.31
C ALA A 122 -24.96 24.24 -12.24
N ASP A 123 -24.52 23.00 -12.50
CA ASP A 123 -25.29 22.01 -13.27
C ASP A 123 -26.66 21.73 -12.61
N ALA A 124 -26.67 21.48 -11.29
CA ALA A 124 -27.90 21.26 -10.55
C ALA A 124 -28.86 22.47 -10.61
N ASN A 125 -28.34 23.70 -10.58
CA ASN A 125 -29.13 24.93 -10.73
C ASN A 125 -29.83 24.99 -12.10
N VAL A 126 -29.09 24.73 -13.18
CA VAL A 126 -29.66 24.73 -14.54
C VAL A 126 -30.69 23.62 -14.71
N ARG A 127 -30.42 22.40 -14.22
CA ARG A 127 -31.37 21.27 -14.27
C ARG A 127 -32.65 21.51 -13.47
N SER A 128 -32.56 22.26 -12.37
CA SER A 128 -33.73 22.70 -11.60
C SER A 128 -34.50 23.87 -12.24
N LYS A 129 -34.20 24.20 -13.51
CA LYS A 129 -34.81 25.27 -14.31
C LYS A 129 -34.53 26.68 -13.77
N ASN A 130 -33.47 26.84 -12.99
CA ASN A 130 -32.98 28.14 -12.55
C ASN A 130 -31.85 28.64 -13.47
N TRP A 131 -31.59 29.95 -13.46
CA TRP A 131 -30.51 30.57 -14.22
C TRP A 131 -29.75 31.60 -13.37
N ASP A 132 -28.98 31.09 -12.40
CA ASP A 132 -28.33 31.93 -11.40
C ASP A 132 -26.84 32.17 -11.69
N LYS A 133 -26.55 32.94 -12.74
CA LYS A 133 -25.15 33.25 -13.13
C LYS A 133 -24.34 33.93 -12.02
N LYS A 134 -24.99 34.74 -11.16
CA LYS A 134 -24.29 35.61 -10.20
C LYS A 134 -23.67 34.83 -9.04
N ASN A 135 -24.32 33.75 -8.58
CA ASN A 135 -23.85 33.00 -7.41
C ASN A 135 -22.76 31.96 -7.71
N PHE A 136 -22.44 31.72 -8.99
CA PHE A 136 -21.42 30.76 -9.43
C PHE A 136 -20.11 31.38 -9.91
N GLU A 137 -19.75 32.56 -9.40
CA GLU A 137 -18.40 33.11 -9.60
C GLU A 137 -17.34 32.12 -9.06
N GLY A 138 -16.39 31.78 -9.93
CA GLY A 138 -15.30 30.84 -9.65
C GLY A 138 -13.95 31.54 -9.66
N VAL A 139 -12.88 30.76 -9.62
CA VAL A 139 -11.49 31.27 -9.67
C VAL A 139 -10.71 30.63 -10.81
N GLU A 140 -9.71 31.37 -11.30
CA GLU A 140 -8.71 30.87 -12.23
C GLU A 140 -7.62 30.08 -11.50
N LEU A 141 -7.04 29.09 -12.19
CA LEU A 141 -5.88 28.34 -11.70
C LEU A 141 -4.55 29.01 -12.08
N TYR A 142 -4.53 29.74 -13.20
CA TYR A 142 -3.32 30.39 -13.71
C TYR A 142 -2.68 31.30 -12.65
N ASN A 143 -1.36 31.20 -12.49
CA ASN A 143 -0.56 31.90 -11.48
C ASN A 143 -0.98 31.66 -10.01
N LYS A 144 -1.83 30.66 -9.73
CA LYS A 144 -2.12 30.22 -8.35
C LYS A 144 -1.14 29.15 -7.91
N THR A 145 -1.01 29.02 -6.59
CA THR A 145 -0.17 27.98 -5.97
C THR A 145 -1.01 26.75 -5.64
N LEU A 146 -0.61 25.59 -6.16
CA LEU A 146 -1.08 24.28 -5.71
C LEU A 146 -0.08 23.70 -4.71
N GLY A 147 -0.53 23.50 -3.47
CA GLY A 147 0.14 22.70 -2.46
C GLY A 147 -0.21 21.22 -2.64
N ILE A 148 0.79 20.35 -2.81
CA ILE A 148 0.62 18.90 -2.87
C ILE A 148 1.19 18.28 -1.59
N ILE A 149 0.34 17.59 -0.81
CA ILE A 149 0.76 16.83 0.37
C ILE A 149 0.92 15.38 -0.07
N GLY A 150 2.16 14.90 -0.19
CA GLY A 150 2.52 13.58 -0.71
C GLY A 150 2.86 13.58 -2.20
N MET A 151 4.12 13.27 -2.53
CA MET A 151 4.68 13.25 -3.89
C MET A 151 4.96 11.83 -4.38
N GLY A 152 4.06 10.91 -4.06
CA GLY A 152 4.02 9.58 -4.67
C GLY A 152 3.66 9.62 -6.16
N ARG A 153 3.31 8.45 -6.72
CA ARG A 153 2.97 8.31 -8.15
C ARG A 153 1.89 9.27 -8.62
N ILE A 154 0.79 9.38 -7.85
CA ILE A 154 -0.36 10.24 -8.18
C ILE A 154 0.01 11.73 -8.04
N GLY A 155 0.68 12.12 -6.94
CA GLY A 155 1.12 13.51 -6.74
C GLY A 155 2.02 14.01 -7.87
N GLY A 156 2.93 13.17 -8.38
CA GLY A 156 3.78 13.50 -9.53
C GLY A 156 3.07 13.54 -10.90
N GLU A 157 1.95 12.83 -11.07
CA GLU A 157 1.08 12.98 -12.26
C GLU A 157 0.20 14.23 -12.17
N LEU A 158 -0.27 14.56 -10.95
CA LEU A 158 -1.07 15.75 -10.70
C LEU A 158 -0.22 17.02 -10.89
N SER A 159 1.02 17.04 -10.39
CA SER A 159 1.91 18.20 -10.51
C SER A 159 2.15 18.60 -11.97
N ARG A 160 2.38 17.62 -12.85
CA ARG A 160 2.54 17.86 -14.29
C ARG A 160 1.34 18.53 -14.92
N ARG A 161 0.12 18.12 -14.54
CA ARG A 161 -1.13 18.73 -15.02
C ARG A 161 -1.29 20.14 -14.47
N ALA A 162 -0.98 20.37 -13.20
CA ALA A 162 -1.03 21.70 -12.59
C ALA A 162 -0.04 22.69 -13.24
N ILE A 163 1.19 22.26 -13.51
CA ILE A 163 2.19 23.06 -14.21
C ILE A 163 1.71 23.43 -15.63
N ALA A 164 1.09 22.48 -16.34
CA ALA A 164 0.53 22.75 -17.66
C ALA A 164 -0.61 23.79 -17.65
N PHE A 165 -1.31 23.95 -16.51
CA PHE A 165 -2.30 25.01 -16.28
C PHE A 165 -1.67 26.33 -15.79
N GLY A 166 -0.34 26.42 -15.73
CA GLY A 166 0.40 27.60 -15.28
C GLY A 166 0.29 27.84 -13.77
N MET A 167 0.08 26.78 -12.98
CA MET A 167 0.15 26.87 -11.52
C MET A 167 1.60 26.77 -11.04
N ARG A 168 1.92 27.45 -9.94
CA ARG A 168 3.12 27.16 -9.15
C ARG A 168 2.82 25.94 -8.26
N VAL A 169 3.71 24.95 -8.22
CA VAL A 169 3.51 23.74 -7.40
C VAL A 169 4.50 23.72 -6.25
N VAL A 170 3.95 23.72 -5.03
CA VAL A 170 4.69 23.53 -3.78
C VAL A 170 4.32 22.16 -3.23
N ALA A 171 5.29 21.40 -2.75
CA ALA A 171 5.09 20.03 -2.31
C ALA A 171 5.70 19.80 -0.93
N TYR A 172 4.98 19.03 -0.10
CA TYR A 172 5.47 18.49 1.15
C TYR A 172 5.47 16.96 1.07
N ASP A 173 6.64 16.35 1.20
CA ASP A 173 6.82 14.91 1.31
C ASP A 173 8.18 14.62 1.99
N PRO A 174 8.20 14.11 3.24
CA PRO A 174 9.43 13.85 3.98
C PRO A 174 10.40 12.87 3.31
N TYR A 175 9.91 12.09 2.35
CA TYR A 175 10.66 11.03 1.69
C TYR A 175 11.09 11.41 0.26
N LEU A 176 10.70 12.59 -0.23
CA LEU A 176 11.05 13.05 -1.57
C LEU A 176 12.45 13.69 -1.58
N SER A 177 13.34 13.19 -2.43
CA SER A 177 14.65 13.82 -2.59
C SER A 177 14.55 15.15 -3.35
N ALA A 178 15.44 16.09 -3.00
CA ALA A 178 15.53 17.39 -3.69
C ALA A 178 15.82 17.24 -5.21
N SER A 179 16.55 16.20 -5.62
CA SER A 179 16.79 15.89 -7.03
C SER A 179 15.51 15.47 -7.74
N ARG A 180 14.68 14.64 -7.10
CA ARG A 180 13.39 14.23 -7.64
C ARG A 180 12.43 15.42 -7.74
N ALA A 181 12.36 16.27 -6.72
CA ALA A 181 11.56 17.50 -6.74
C ALA A 181 11.91 18.40 -7.93
N ARG A 182 13.21 18.66 -8.16
CA ARG A 182 13.68 19.42 -9.33
C ARG A 182 13.28 18.76 -10.66
N SER A 183 13.38 17.44 -10.76
CA SER A 183 12.97 16.72 -11.99
C SER A 183 11.47 16.82 -12.28
N LEU A 184 10.67 17.00 -11.23
CA LEU A 184 9.22 17.21 -11.32
C LEU A 184 8.83 18.69 -11.44
N GLN A 185 9.81 19.59 -11.42
CA GLN A 185 9.62 21.04 -11.44
C GLN A 185 8.70 21.54 -10.31
N VAL A 186 8.83 20.94 -9.11
CA VAL A 186 8.09 21.35 -7.92
C VAL A 186 9.01 21.95 -6.87
N GLU A 187 8.49 22.90 -6.10
CA GLU A 187 9.16 23.50 -4.95
C GLU A 187 8.92 22.62 -3.72
N LEU A 188 9.96 21.97 -3.21
CA LEU A 188 9.87 21.16 -2.00
C LEU A 188 10.00 22.05 -0.77
N VAL A 189 9.10 21.89 0.20
CA VAL A 189 9.21 22.50 1.54
C VAL A 189 9.51 21.44 2.59
N ASP A 190 10.28 21.84 3.60
CA ASP A 190 10.67 20.96 4.71
C ASP A 190 9.53 20.83 5.74
N GLU A 191 8.76 21.89 5.94
CA GLU A 191 7.65 21.93 6.91
C GLU A 191 6.29 22.02 6.19
N LEU A 192 5.32 21.25 6.66
CA LEU A 192 3.96 21.25 6.09
C LEU A 192 3.31 22.64 6.19
N ASP A 193 3.54 23.35 7.29
CA ASP A 193 2.92 24.67 7.54
C ASP A 193 3.32 25.72 6.48
N ASP A 194 4.53 25.62 5.90
CA ASP A 194 4.98 26.50 4.83
C ASP A 194 4.17 26.30 3.54
N LEU A 195 3.77 25.06 3.26
CA LEU A 195 2.84 24.74 2.18
C LEU A 195 1.45 25.32 2.47
N LEU A 196 0.93 25.13 3.69
CA LEU A 196 -0.42 25.59 4.06
C LEU A 196 -0.58 27.10 3.90
N THR A 197 0.41 27.87 4.35
CA THR A 197 0.37 29.33 4.33
C THR A 197 0.56 29.91 2.92
N SER A 198 1.15 29.15 1.99
CA SER A 198 1.45 29.62 0.63
C SER A 198 0.49 29.10 -0.45
N ALA A 199 -0.26 28.03 -0.19
CA ALA A 199 -1.13 27.37 -1.15
C ALA A 199 -2.52 28.03 -1.31
N ASP A 200 -2.96 28.23 -2.55
CA ASP A 200 -4.33 28.66 -2.89
C ASP A 200 -5.24 27.44 -3.12
N PHE A 201 -4.65 26.32 -3.52
CA PHE A 201 -5.27 25.00 -3.63
C PHE A 201 -4.41 23.98 -2.88
N ILE A 202 -5.00 23.02 -2.19
CA ILE A 202 -4.29 21.93 -1.53
C ILE A 202 -4.87 20.60 -2.03
N SER A 203 -4.01 19.66 -2.43
CA SER A 203 -4.40 18.31 -2.80
C SER A 203 -3.61 17.27 -2.01
N LEU A 204 -4.31 16.28 -1.44
CA LEU A 204 -3.71 15.23 -0.61
C LEU A 204 -3.51 13.94 -1.43
N HIS A 205 -2.30 13.37 -1.31
CA HIS A 205 -1.86 12.16 -2.01
C HIS A 205 -0.95 11.28 -1.14
N THR A 206 -1.18 11.27 0.18
CA THR A 206 -0.48 10.40 1.14
C THR A 206 -1.32 9.16 1.50
N PRO A 207 -0.67 8.06 1.94
CA PRO A 207 -1.39 6.97 2.60
C PRO A 207 -1.96 7.44 3.95
N LEU A 208 -2.97 6.74 4.46
CA LEU A 208 -3.46 6.92 5.82
C LEU A 208 -2.62 6.08 6.78
N THR A 209 -1.93 6.73 7.71
CA THR A 209 -1.14 6.14 8.79
C THR A 209 -1.48 6.83 10.10
N ALA A 210 -0.89 6.42 11.22
CA ALA A 210 -1.06 7.13 12.49
C ALA A 210 -0.56 8.58 12.41
N GLU A 211 0.50 8.82 11.64
CA GLU A 211 1.14 10.13 11.46
C GLU A 211 0.39 11.04 10.48
N THR A 212 -0.28 10.47 9.47
CA THR A 212 -1.03 11.24 8.46
C THR A 212 -2.52 11.32 8.73
N ARG A 213 -3.03 10.61 9.75
CA ARG A 213 -4.41 10.75 10.19
C ARG A 213 -4.67 12.17 10.67
N HIS A 214 -5.70 12.78 10.11
CA HIS A 214 -6.07 14.18 10.30
C HIS A 214 -4.86 15.12 10.11
N ILE A 215 -4.02 14.82 9.12
CA ILE A 215 -2.90 15.69 8.75
C ILE A 215 -3.39 17.12 8.46
N LEU A 216 -4.62 17.29 7.98
CA LEU A 216 -5.35 18.56 8.02
C LEU A 216 -6.45 18.52 9.09
N ASP A 217 -6.06 18.82 10.32
CA ASP A 217 -6.96 19.05 11.46
C ASP A 217 -7.48 20.49 11.50
N GLY A 218 -8.31 20.81 12.49
CA GLY A 218 -8.83 22.16 12.69
C GLY A 218 -7.75 23.23 12.89
N ALA A 219 -6.63 22.92 13.55
CA ALA A 219 -5.56 23.87 13.78
C ALA A 219 -4.81 24.22 12.48
N ARG A 220 -4.49 23.21 11.67
CA ARG A 220 -3.82 23.40 10.37
C ARG A 220 -4.74 24.01 9.33
N LEU A 221 -6.04 23.69 9.34
CA LEU A 221 -7.01 24.37 8.49
C LEU A 221 -7.02 25.89 8.76
N GLN A 222 -6.85 26.35 10.00
CA GLN A 222 -6.76 27.79 10.28
C GLN A 222 -5.46 28.44 9.79
N LYS A 223 -4.39 27.66 9.60
CA LYS A 223 -3.12 28.16 9.05
C LYS A 223 -3.15 28.35 7.53
N THR A 224 -4.09 27.73 6.84
CA THR A 224 -4.20 27.91 5.38
C THR A 224 -4.58 29.34 5.04
N LYS A 225 -4.29 29.75 3.80
CA LYS A 225 -4.85 30.99 3.27
C LYS A 225 -6.38 31.01 3.39
N ARG A 226 -6.93 32.17 3.76
CA ARG A 226 -8.36 32.40 3.65
C ARG A 226 -8.76 32.34 2.18
N GLY A 227 -9.77 31.53 1.87
CA GLY A 227 -10.23 31.27 0.51
C GLY A 227 -9.55 30.08 -0.19
N VAL A 228 -8.74 29.29 0.52
CA VAL A 228 -8.13 28.07 -0.01
C VAL A 228 -9.21 27.08 -0.49
N ARG A 229 -8.84 26.23 -1.45
CA ARG A 229 -9.65 25.07 -1.86
C ARG A 229 -8.92 23.77 -1.62
N ILE A 230 -9.60 22.77 -1.07
CA ILE A 230 -8.99 21.52 -0.61
C ILE A 230 -9.56 20.31 -1.36
N ILE A 231 -8.70 19.45 -1.87
CA ILE A 231 -9.04 18.26 -2.65
C ILE A 231 -8.47 17.03 -1.95
N ASN A 232 -9.32 16.01 -1.74
CA ASN A 232 -8.88 14.71 -1.24
C ASN A 232 -9.45 13.57 -2.10
N CYS A 233 -8.55 12.95 -2.86
CA CYS A 233 -8.81 11.72 -3.60
C CYS A 233 -7.87 10.59 -3.16
N ALA A 234 -7.28 10.70 -1.97
CA ALA A 234 -6.28 9.77 -1.48
C ALA A 234 -6.90 8.77 -0.51
N ARG A 235 -7.16 9.17 0.73
CA ARG A 235 -7.80 8.34 1.76
C ARG A 235 -8.72 9.18 2.64
N GLY A 236 -9.82 8.57 3.08
CA GLY A 236 -10.63 9.11 4.17
C GLY A 236 -9.79 9.29 5.44
N GLY A 237 -10.15 10.27 6.26
CA GLY A 237 -9.44 10.54 7.52
C GLY A 237 -8.09 11.24 7.41
N LEU A 238 -7.65 11.66 6.21
CA LEU A 238 -6.52 12.60 6.09
C LEU A 238 -6.92 14.04 6.47
N ILE A 239 -8.20 14.36 6.34
CA ILE A 239 -8.79 15.63 6.76
C ILE A 239 -9.77 15.31 7.88
N ASP A 240 -9.76 16.09 8.96
CA ASP A 240 -10.86 16.07 9.94
C ASP A 240 -12.12 16.63 9.26
N GLU A 241 -13.07 15.75 8.95
CA GLU A 241 -14.28 16.10 8.19
C GLU A 241 -15.14 17.15 8.91
N ASN A 242 -15.21 17.10 10.25
CA ASN A 242 -15.99 18.06 11.04
C ASN A 242 -15.31 19.44 11.02
N ALA A 243 -13.99 19.46 11.15
CA ALA A 243 -13.23 20.71 11.06
C ALA A 243 -13.33 21.34 9.67
N LEU A 244 -13.33 20.52 8.60
CA LEU A 244 -13.54 20.99 7.23
C LEU A 244 -14.94 21.58 7.04
N VAL A 245 -15.99 20.91 7.52
CA VAL A 245 -17.38 21.43 7.46
C VAL A 245 -17.47 22.80 8.12
N LYS A 246 -16.90 22.94 9.32
CA LYS A 246 -16.87 24.22 10.04
C LYS A 246 -16.11 25.29 9.25
N ALA A 247 -14.94 24.97 8.70
CA ALA A 247 -14.14 25.91 7.93
C ALA A 247 -14.82 26.37 6.63
N LEU A 248 -15.64 25.50 6.01
CA LEU A 248 -16.49 25.83 4.86
C LEU A 248 -17.65 26.75 5.26
N GLN A 249 -18.31 26.47 6.38
CA GLN A 249 -19.41 27.29 6.92
C GLN A 249 -18.93 28.69 7.31
N ASP A 250 -17.77 28.79 7.95
CA ASP A 250 -17.15 30.06 8.36
C ASP A 250 -16.53 30.83 7.18
N GLY A 251 -16.50 30.22 5.99
CA GLY A 251 -15.95 30.79 4.75
C GLY A 251 -14.43 30.96 4.75
N HIS A 252 -13.71 30.30 5.67
CA HIS A 252 -12.24 30.26 5.67
C HIS A 252 -11.73 29.40 4.52
N VAL A 253 -12.33 28.23 4.32
CA VAL A 253 -12.15 27.39 3.12
C VAL A 253 -13.24 27.78 2.11
N ALA A 254 -12.85 28.22 0.91
CA ALA A 254 -13.81 28.68 -0.09
C ALA A 254 -14.56 27.53 -0.80
N GLY A 255 -14.00 26.33 -0.76
CA GLY A 255 -14.62 25.13 -1.31
C GLY A 255 -13.73 23.91 -1.13
N ALA A 256 -14.32 22.74 -1.24
CA ALA A 256 -13.57 21.49 -1.19
C ALA A 256 -14.17 20.45 -2.14
N ALA A 257 -13.39 19.42 -2.43
CA ALA A 257 -13.83 18.27 -3.20
C ALA A 257 -13.28 16.98 -2.60
N LEU A 258 -14.17 16.07 -2.19
CA LEU A 258 -13.82 14.81 -1.55
C LEU A 258 -14.34 13.65 -2.39
N ASP A 259 -13.42 12.74 -2.72
CA ASP A 259 -13.75 11.46 -3.34
C ASP A 259 -13.79 10.31 -2.31
N VAL A 260 -13.21 10.53 -1.14
CA VAL A 260 -13.01 9.51 -0.10
C VAL A 260 -13.45 10.05 1.25
N PHE A 261 -13.94 9.17 2.13
CA PHE A 261 -14.58 9.52 3.40
C PHE A 261 -14.06 8.68 4.55
N GLU A 262 -14.09 9.19 5.78
CA GLU A 262 -13.75 8.43 6.99
C GLU A 262 -14.59 7.16 7.14
N VAL A 263 -15.87 7.26 6.76
CA VAL A 263 -16.80 6.14 6.74
C VAL A 263 -17.38 6.00 5.34
N GLU A 264 -17.14 4.85 4.71
CA GLU A 264 -17.67 4.50 3.40
C GLU A 264 -18.57 3.25 3.48
N PRO A 265 -19.81 3.29 2.93
CA PRO A 265 -20.45 4.41 2.25
C PRO A 265 -20.74 5.61 3.15
N LEU A 266 -20.71 6.83 2.59
CA LEU A 266 -20.95 8.07 3.34
C LEU A 266 -22.32 8.00 4.05
N PRO A 267 -22.38 8.11 5.40
CA PRO A 267 -23.64 8.04 6.15
C PRO A 267 -24.68 9.06 5.67
N ALA A 268 -25.97 8.71 5.79
CA ALA A 268 -27.07 9.56 5.32
C ALA A 268 -27.18 10.87 6.10
N ASP A 269 -26.78 10.86 7.36
CA ASP A 269 -26.78 11.96 8.33
C ASP A 269 -25.44 12.72 8.39
N SER A 270 -24.46 12.37 7.55
CA SER A 270 -23.17 13.07 7.52
C SER A 270 -23.35 14.56 7.18
N GLN A 271 -22.73 15.43 7.99
CA GLN A 271 -22.76 16.89 7.80
C GLN A 271 -22.14 17.34 6.47
N LEU A 272 -21.21 16.55 5.90
CA LEU A 272 -20.62 16.82 4.59
C LEU A 272 -21.68 16.98 3.50
N ARG A 273 -22.79 16.23 3.57
CA ARG A 273 -23.87 16.30 2.56
C ARG A 273 -24.53 17.67 2.48
N GLY A 274 -24.53 18.42 3.57
CA GLY A 274 -25.11 19.77 3.65
C GLY A 274 -24.08 20.90 3.63
N ALA A 275 -22.78 20.59 3.52
CA ALA A 275 -21.73 21.60 3.59
C ALA A 275 -21.72 22.50 2.35
N PRO A 276 -21.56 23.83 2.51
CA PRO A 276 -21.54 24.75 1.37
C PRO A 276 -20.25 24.57 0.54
N ASN A 277 -20.36 24.79 -0.78
CA ASN A 277 -19.23 24.73 -1.72
C ASN A 277 -18.40 23.42 -1.66
N LEU A 278 -19.04 22.31 -1.27
CA LEU A 278 -18.42 20.99 -1.23
C LEU A 278 -18.88 20.15 -2.43
N VAL A 279 -17.91 19.51 -3.10
CA VAL A 279 -18.15 18.48 -4.12
C VAL A 279 -17.88 17.12 -3.50
N LEU A 280 -18.78 16.17 -3.73
CA LEU A 280 -18.70 14.81 -3.20
C LEU A 280 -18.79 13.83 -4.37
N THR A 281 -17.84 12.90 -4.46
CA THR A 281 -17.90 11.77 -5.39
C THR A 281 -17.72 10.45 -4.63
N PRO A 282 -18.39 9.36 -5.06
CA PRO A 282 -18.38 8.10 -4.31
C PRO A 282 -17.16 7.24 -4.66
N HIS A 283 -15.96 7.68 -4.31
CA HIS A 283 -14.70 6.94 -4.47
C HIS A 283 -14.44 6.49 -5.92
N LEU A 284 -14.44 7.46 -6.83
CA LEU A 284 -14.34 7.27 -8.27
C LEU A 284 -12.92 7.39 -8.83
N GLY A 285 -11.90 7.71 -8.02
CA GLY A 285 -10.54 7.96 -8.50
C GLY A 285 -9.96 6.88 -9.42
N ALA A 286 -10.32 5.61 -9.21
CA ALA A 286 -9.90 4.48 -10.05
C ALA A 286 -11.03 3.91 -10.94
N SER A 287 -12.17 4.57 -11.03
CA SER A 287 -13.38 4.08 -11.70
C SER A 287 -13.41 4.45 -13.19
N THR A 288 -12.37 4.04 -13.92
CA THR A 288 -12.24 4.19 -15.38
C THR A 288 -12.02 2.84 -16.05
N ALA A 289 -12.41 2.69 -17.32
CA ALA A 289 -12.23 1.44 -18.04
C ALA A 289 -10.74 1.03 -18.11
N GLU A 290 -9.86 2.00 -18.34
CA GLU A 290 -8.41 1.85 -18.42
C GLU A 290 -7.81 1.40 -17.08
N ALA A 291 -8.22 2.02 -15.97
CA ALA A 291 -7.74 1.61 -14.65
C ALA A 291 -8.24 0.21 -14.30
N GLN A 292 -9.52 -0.10 -14.58
CA GLN A 292 -10.09 -1.43 -14.35
C GLN A 292 -9.35 -2.52 -15.13
N GLU A 293 -9.01 -2.24 -16.38
CA GLU A 293 -8.22 -3.13 -17.21
C GLU A 293 -6.82 -3.34 -16.61
N SER A 294 -6.12 -2.23 -16.35
CA SER A 294 -4.73 -2.22 -15.89
C SER A 294 -4.55 -2.90 -14.54
N VAL A 295 -5.40 -2.60 -13.55
CA VAL A 295 -5.33 -3.26 -12.23
C VAL A 295 -5.68 -4.75 -12.30
N GLY A 296 -6.60 -5.14 -13.18
CA GLY A 296 -6.95 -6.54 -13.42
C GLY A 296 -5.77 -7.34 -14.00
N ILE A 297 -5.05 -6.77 -14.97
CA ILE A 297 -3.86 -7.38 -15.56
C ILE A 297 -2.70 -7.43 -14.55
N GLU A 298 -2.46 -6.32 -13.83
CA GLU A 298 -1.39 -6.24 -12.84
C GLU A 298 -1.56 -7.27 -11.72
N ILE A 299 -2.79 -7.41 -11.18
CA ILE A 299 -3.04 -8.39 -10.12
C ILE A 299 -2.95 -9.82 -10.62
N ALA A 300 -3.41 -10.09 -11.86
CA ALA A 300 -3.32 -11.40 -12.48
C ALA A 300 -1.85 -11.85 -12.62
N HIS A 301 -0.99 -10.98 -13.15
CA HIS A 301 0.46 -11.25 -13.23
C HIS A 301 1.07 -11.50 -11.85
N SER A 302 0.69 -10.70 -10.84
CA SER A 302 1.27 -10.79 -9.50
C SER A 302 0.88 -12.10 -8.81
N ILE A 303 -0.38 -12.54 -8.95
CA ILE A 303 -0.87 -13.83 -8.45
C ILE A 303 -0.19 -14.99 -9.18
N ARG A 304 -0.07 -14.92 -10.51
CA ARG A 304 0.63 -15.96 -11.29
C ARG A 304 2.07 -16.11 -10.84
N ALA A 305 2.80 -15.01 -10.74
CA ALA A 305 4.18 -15.00 -10.27
C ALA A 305 4.29 -15.63 -8.87
N ALA A 306 3.38 -15.28 -7.95
CA ALA A 306 3.38 -15.83 -6.60
C ALA A 306 3.06 -17.34 -6.55
N LEU A 307 2.05 -17.79 -7.30
CA LEU A 307 1.57 -19.19 -7.24
C LEU A 307 2.39 -20.17 -8.08
N LEU A 308 2.96 -19.73 -9.20
CA LEU A 308 3.63 -20.59 -10.19
C LEU A 308 5.16 -20.48 -10.12
N GLU A 309 5.68 -19.27 -9.90
CA GLU A 309 7.12 -18.98 -9.99
C GLU A 309 7.76 -18.76 -8.61
N GLY A 310 6.96 -18.55 -7.56
CA GLY A 310 7.44 -18.13 -6.25
C GLY A 310 8.01 -16.70 -6.22
N THR A 311 7.78 -15.91 -7.29
CA THR A 311 8.23 -14.52 -7.38
C THR A 311 7.15 -13.60 -6.82
N ILE A 312 7.54 -12.69 -5.91
CA ILE A 312 6.59 -11.86 -5.17
C ILE A 312 6.77 -10.39 -5.57
N ARG A 313 5.72 -9.83 -6.17
CA ARG A 313 5.65 -8.44 -6.64
C ARG A 313 4.48 -7.76 -5.98
N ASN A 314 4.64 -6.49 -5.61
CA ASN A 314 3.56 -5.68 -5.01
C ASN A 314 2.94 -6.32 -3.75
N ALA A 315 3.76 -7.01 -2.94
CA ALA A 315 3.31 -7.52 -1.67
C ALA A 315 3.20 -6.40 -0.63
N VAL A 316 2.14 -6.43 0.17
CA VAL A 316 1.87 -5.46 1.22
C VAL A 316 2.44 -5.93 2.56
N ASN A 317 2.43 -7.23 2.83
CA ASN A 317 2.88 -7.81 4.10
C ASN A 317 4.27 -8.46 4.06
N MET A 318 5.00 -8.31 2.95
CA MET A 318 6.39 -8.73 2.86
C MET A 318 7.19 -7.93 1.81
N PRO A 319 8.52 -7.90 1.92
CA PRO A 319 9.37 -7.23 0.93
C PRO A 319 9.11 -7.78 -0.47
N SER A 320 8.94 -6.88 -1.44
CA SER A 320 8.89 -7.28 -2.85
C SER A 320 10.30 -7.59 -3.35
N LEU A 321 10.46 -8.71 -4.04
CA LEU A 321 11.75 -9.13 -4.60
C LEU A 321 11.63 -9.21 -6.12
N ASP A 322 12.27 -8.27 -6.82
CA ASP A 322 12.39 -8.36 -8.27
C ASP A 322 13.39 -9.47 -8.68
N ALA A 323 13.33 -9.89 -9.94
CA ALA A 323 14.14 -11.00 -10.44
C ALA A 323 15.66 -10.74 -10.36
N LYS A 324 16.11 -9.49 -10.50
CA LYS A 324 17.53 -9.11 -10.43
C LYS A 324 18.02 -9.17 -8.99
N THR A 325 17.24 -8.64 -8.06
CA THR A 325 17.50 -8.71 -6.62
C THR A 325 17.49 -10.17 -6.16
N LEU A 326 16.49 -10.96 -6.57
CA LEU A 326 16.38 -12.39 -6.25
C LEU A 326 17.56 -13.22 -6.79
N ALA A 327 18.09 -12.88 -7.97
CA ALA A 327 19.27 -13.54 -8.51
C ALA A 327 20.52 -13.30 -7.64
N ILE A 328 20.62 -12.12 -7.01
CA ILE A 328 21.74 -11.75 -6.12
C ILE A 328 21.58 -12.42 -4.75
N ILE A 329 20.42 -12.25 -4.11
CA ILE A 329 20.22 -12.69 -2.71
C ILE A 329 19.68 -14.12 -2.58
N GLY A 330 19.20 -14.72 -3.68
CA GLY A 330 18.60 -16.05 -3.69
C GLY A 330 19.48 -17.16 -3.06
N PRO A 331 20.81 -17.18 -3.30
CA PRO A 331 21.72 -18.06 -2.57
C PRO A 331 21.68 -17.83 -1.05
N HIS A 332 21.66 -16.57 -0.59
CA HIS A 332 21.56 -16.20 0.82
C HIS A 332 20.23 -16.58 1.44
N LEU A 333 19.11 -16.47 0.73
CA LEU A 333 17.80 -16.93 1.21
C LEU A 333 17.82 -18.44 1.53
N ARG A 334 18.27 -19.25 0.57
CA ARG A 334 18.34 -20.72 0.74
C ARG A 334 19.34 -21.13 1.81
N PHE A 335 20.47 -20.44 1.88
CA PHE A 335 21.49 -20.72 2.87
C PHE A 335 21.05 -20.31 4.28
N GLY A 336 20.47 -19.11 4.41
CA GLY A 336 19.91 -18.59 5.66
C GLY A 336 18.83 -19.50 6.24
N GLU A 337 17.90 -20.00 5.42
CA GLU A 337 16.89 -20.97 5.87
C GLU A 337 17.55 -22.25 6.42
N LYS A 338 18.53 -22.82 5.70
CA LYS A 338 19.25 -24.01 6.16
C LYS A 338 20.04 -23.75 7.44
N LEU A 339 20.70 -22.60 7.54
CA LEU A 339 21.50 -22.22 8.71
C LEU A 339 20.62 -21.98 9.94
N GLY A 340 19.47 -21.33 9.75
CA GLY A 340 18.45 -21.18 10.80
C GLY A 340 17.91 -22.53 11.27
N ARG A 341 17.56 -23.43 10.33
CA ARG A 341 17.13 -24.80 10.66
C ARG A 341 18.22 -25.59 11.38
N PHE A 342 19.48 -25.40 11.00
CA PHE A 342 20.60 -26.05 11.70
C PHE A 342 20.77 -25.51 13.12
N LEU A 343 20.77 -24.19 13.30
CA LEU A 343 20.84 -23.57 14.61
C LEU A 343 19.70 -24.04 15.53
N SER A 344 18.47 -24.13 15.02
CA SER A 344 17.31 -24.54 15.82
C SER A 344 17.43 -25.93 16.44
N GLN A 345 18.22 -26.83 15.84
CA GLN A 345 18.47 -28.17 16.38
C GLN A 345 19.46 -28.17 17.55
N LEU A 346 20.33 -27.15 17.61
CA LEU A 346 21.37 -27.00 18.62
C LEU A 346 20.99 -25.99 19.72
N ALA A 347 20.12 -25.04 19.39
CA ALA A 347 19.70 -23.96 20.26
C ALA A 347 18.95 -24.48 21.50
N PRO A 348 18.95 -23.71 22.61
CA PRO A 348 18.11 -24.00 23.76
C PRO A 348 16.63 -24.12 23.37
N LYS A 349 15.90 -25.06 23.99
CA LYS A 349 14.46 -25.25 23.71
C LYS A 349 13.63 -24.00 23.96
N ARG A 350 14.07 -23.13 24.87
CA ARG A 350 13.48 -21.83 25.20
C ARG A 350 14.46 -20.71 24.85
N ALA A 351 14.74 -20.56 23.55
CA ALA A 351 15.52 -19.43 23.08
C ALA A 351 14.75 -18.12 23.32
N GLU A 352 15.39 -17.18 23.99
CA GLU A 352 14.86 -15.83 24.28
C GLU A 352 15.34 -14.82 23.25
N THR A 353 16.51 -15.06 22.65
CA THR A 353 17.10 -14.18 21.64
C THR A 353 17.61 -14.96 20.44
N LEU A 354 17.52 -14.32 19.27
CA LEU A 354 18.17 -14.73 18.04
C LEU A 354 18.89 -13.50 17.44
N ASN A 355 20.21 -13.54 17.38
CA ASN A 355 21.01 -12.48 16.75
C ASN A 355 21.51 -12.96 15.39
N ILE A 356 21.39 -12.09 14.39
CA ILE A 356 21.79 -12.33 13.02
C ILE A 356 22.82 -11.28 12.62
N ASN A 357 24.03 -11.72 12.32
CA ASN A 357 25.11 -10.84 11.88
C ASN A 357 25.37 -11.07 10.39
N TYR A 358 25.40 -9.96 9.65
CA TYR A 358 25.73 -9.91 8.23
C TYR A 358 27.08 -9.24 8.01
N SER A 359 27.93 -9.88 7.20
CA SER A 359 29.28 -9.41 6.88
C SER A 359 29.55 -9.55 5.39
N GLY A 360 30.27 -8.60 4.80
CA GLY A 360 30.63 -8.61 3.37
C GLY A 360 29.69 -7.80 2.48
N LYS A 361 29.61 -8.15 1.20
CA LYS A 361 28.83 -7.45 0.17
C LYS A 361 27.31 -7.53 0.40
N VAL A 362 26.83 -8.52 1.13
CA VAL A 362 25.42 -8.67 1.53
C VAL A 362 24.92 -7.46 2.35
N ASN A 363 25.83 -6.69 2.96
CA ASN A 363 25.47 -5.44 3.65
C ASN A 363 25.06 -4.30 2.69
N GLU A 364 25.35 -4.42 1.39
CA GLU A 364 24.98 -3.44 0.36
C GLU A 364 23.53 -3.61 -0.15
N VAL A 365 22.86 -4.70 0.22
CA VAL A 365 21.49 -5.00 -0.18
C VAL A 365 20.54 -4.98 1.02
N ASP A 366 19.23 -4.97 0.74
CA ASP A 366 18.21 -5.16 1.78
C ASP A 366 18.22 -6.61 2.26
N THR A 367 18.58 -6.80 3.53
CA THR A 367 18.73 -8.08 4.23
C THR A 367 17.41 -8.61 4.80
N THR A 368 16.32 -7.82 4.75
CA THR A 368 15.03 -8.18 5.37
C THR A 368 14.50 -9.54 4.90
N ALA A 369 14.60 -9.83 3.61
CA ALA A 369 14.18 -11.12 3.05
C ALA A 369 15.04 -12.29 3.57
N ILE A 370 16.36 -12.06 3.73
CA ILE A 370 17.30 -13.06 4.26
C ILE A 370 16.98 -13.33 5.73
N THR A 371 16.75 -12.27 6.52
CA THR A 371 16.34 -12.37 7.93
C THR A 371 15.05 -13.18 8.08
N ARG A 372 14.05 -12.94 7.23
CA ARG A 372 12.80 -13.72 7.22
C ARG A 372 13.02 -15.19 6.84
N SER A 373 13.87 -15.51 5.87
CA SER A 373 14.22 -16.89 5.52
C SER A 373 14.95 -17.60 6.67
N ILE A 374 15.87 -16.92 7.37
CA ILE A 374 16.55 -17.45 8.56
C ILE A 374 15.53 -17.75 9.66
N LEU A 375 14.65 -16.80 9.97
CA LEU A 375 13.60 -16.95 10.99
C LEU A 375 12.69 -18.12 10.67
N LYS A 376 12.22 -18.23 9.42
CA LYS A 376 11.44 -19.39 8.96
C LYS A 376 12.18 -20.69 9.26
N GLY A 377 13.45 -20.80 8.85
CA GLY A 377 14.26 -21.99 9.10
C GLY A 377 14.39 -22.32 10.58
N PHE A 378 14.65 -21.29 11.41
CA PHE A 378 14.83 -21.43 12.85
C PHE A 378 13.54 -21.85 13.58
N LEU A 379 12.41 -21.26 13.21
CA LEU A 379 11.12 -21.46 13.88
C LEU A 379 10.36 -22.70 13.39
N GLN A 380 10.80 -23.31 12.28
CA GLN A 380 10.10 -24.44 11.66
C GLN A 380 9.98 -25.67 12.58
N ILE A 381 10.93 -25.88 13.51
CA ILE A 381 10.82 -26.97 14.50
C ILE A 381 9.66 -26.71 15.48
N ALA A 382 9.43 -25.45 15.85
CA ALA A 382 8.39 -25.07 16.80
C ALA A 382 7.01 -24.90 16.15
N GLY A 383 6.94 -24.31 14.95
CA GLY A 383 5.68 -23.99 14.26
C GLY A 383 5.36 -24.87 13.05
N GLY A 384 6.20 -25.87 12.72
CA GLY A 384 5.92 -26.82 11.66
C GLY A 384 5.75 -26.19 10.27
N SER A 385 4.80 -26.70 9.49
CA SER A 385 4.49 -26.21 8.14
C SER A 385 3.71 -24.89 8.12
N GLU A 386 3.26 -24.40 9.29
CA GLU A 386 2.52 -23.14 9.38
C GLU A 386 3.44 -21.92 9.31
N VAL A 387 4.74 -22.08 9.56
CA VAL A 387 5.71 -20.98 9.51
C VAL A 387 6.28 -20.82 8.10
N ASN A 388 6.23 -19.60 7.57
CA ASN A 388 6.80 -19.20 6.29
C ASN A 388 7.39 -17.78 6.35
N GLU A 389 7.91 -17.29 5.22
CA GLU A 389 8.59 -15.99 5.10
C GLU A 389 7.69 -14.78 5.40
N VAL A 390 6.36 -14.96 5.35
CA VAL A 390 5.38 -13.92 5.65
C VAL A 390 5.19 -13.81 7.17
N ASN A 391 4.92 -14.94 7.84
CA ASN A 391 4.50 -14.94 9.25
C ASN A 391 5.63 -15.16 10.26
N ALA A 392 6.84 -15.55 9.81
CA ALA A 392 7.95 -15.86 10.71
C ALA A 392 8.28 -14.74 11.72
N PRO A 393 8.30 -13.44 11.35
CA PRO A 393 8.54 -12.36 12.33
C PRO A 393 7.45 -12.30 13.41
N THR A 394 6.18 -12.29 13.02
CA THR A 394 5.06 -12.24 13.96
C THR A 394 4.99 -13.51 14.83
N PHE A 395 5.32 -14.67 14.25
CA PHE A 395 5.40 -15.92 15.00
C PHE A 395 6.53 -15.87 16.05
N ALA A 396 7.71 -15.32 15.72
CA ALA A 396 8.78 -15.09 16.68
C ALA A 396 8.32 -14.22 17.86
N GLU A 397 7.62 -13.12 17.58
CA GLU A 397 7.07 -12.22 18.60
C GLU A 397 6.07 -12.93 19.51
N THR A 398 5.17 -13.78 18.97
CA THR A 398 4.22 -14.55 19.80
C THR A 398 4.88 -15.54 20.74
N LEU A 399 6.09 -16.03 20.39
CA LEU A 399 6.91 -16.87 21.25
C LEU A 399 7.77 -16.07 22.24
N GLY A 400 7.76 -14.74 22.17
CA GLY A 400 8.62 -13.87 22.96
C GLY A 400 10.09 -13.86 22.52
N LEU A 401 10.39 -14.36 21.31
CA LEU A 401 11.75 -14.41 20.78
C LEU A 401 12.17 -13.01 20.31
N LYS A 402 13.21 -12.45 20.92
CA LYS A 402 13.79 -11.17 20.51
C LYS A 402 14.78 -11.39 19.37
N VAL A 403 14.45 -10.88 18.19
CA VAL A 403 15.31 -10.97 17.01
C VAL A 403 16.12 -9.68 16.87
N SER A 404 17.43 -9.79 16.74
CA SER A 404 18.31 -8.65 16.44
C SER A 404 19.10 -8.89 15.16
N GLU A 405 19.31 -7.82 14.41
CA GLU A 405 20.13 -7.81 13.20
C GLU A 405 21.29 -6.84 13.38
N SER A 406 22.50 -7.25 13.02
CA SER A 406 23.70 -6.39 12.99
C SER A 406 24.45 -6.54 11.68
N ARG A 407 24.98 -5.42 11.17
CA ARG A 407 25.88 -5.39 10.02
C ARG A 407 27.29 -5.15 10.51
N LEU A 408 28.17 -6.12 10.32
CA LEU A 408 29.54 -6.05 10.78
C LEU A 408 30.47 -5.66 9.63
N SER A 409 31.40 -4.76 9.93
CA SER A 409 32.53 -4.45 9.06
C SER A 409 33.57 -5.56 9.21
N ALA A 410 33.47 -6.64 8.43
CA ALA A 410 34.46 -7.71 8.47
C ALA A 410 35.52 -7.52 7.34
N PRO A 411 36.81 -7.35 7.67
CA PRO A 411 37.91 -7.53 6.75
C PRO A 411 38.32 -9.01 6.75
N GLY A 412 37.93 -9.78 5.74
CA GLY A 412 38.32 -11.18 5.61
C GLY A 412 38.25 -11.69 4.18
N ASP A 413 38.87 -12.84 3.90
CA ASP A 413 39.01 -13.45 2.55
C ASP A 413 37.69 -13.98 1.94
N TYR A 414 36.55 -13.77 2.60
CA TYR A 414 35.23 -14.26 2.18
C TYR A 414 34.43 -13.17 1.46
N THR A 415 33.53 -13.56 0.55
CA THR A 415 32.70 -12.57 -0.17
C THR A 415 31.55 -12.06 0.69
N ASP A 416 30.88 -12.98 1.41
CA ASP A 416 29.81 -12.73 2.38
C ASP A 416 29.88 -13.73 3.53
N MET A 417 29.41 -13.37 4.72
CA MET A 417 29.27 -14.27 5.86
C MET A 417 27.99 -13.97 6.65
N LEU A 418 27.30 -15.03 7.07
CA LEU A 418 26.14 -15.01 7.95
C LEU A 418 26.51 -15.72 9.25
N GLU A 419 26.34 -15.05 10.38
CA GLU A 419 26.50 -15.65 11.70
C GLU A 419 25.22 -15.51 12.49
N LEU A 420 24.71 -16.65 12.97
CA LEU A 420 23.50 -16.72 13.76
C LEU A 420 23.86 -17.14 15.17
N SER A 421 23.28 -16.50 16.17
CA SER A 421 23.39 -16.95 17.56
C SER A 421 22.04 -16.96 18.24
N ALA A 422 21.73 -18.03 18.97
CA ALA A 422 20.54 -18.13 19.79
C ALA A 422 20.95 -18.28 21.26
N ALA A 423 20.27 -17.56 22.15
CA ALA A 423 20.51 -17.65 23.59
C ALA A 423 19.22 -17.91 24.36
N GLY A 424 19.34 -18.67 25.45
CA GLY A 424 18.24 -18.99 26.36
C GLY A 424 18.74 -19.90 27.48
N GLU A 425 18.13 -19.79 28.66
CA GLU A 425 18.47 -20.63 29.83
C GLU A 425 19.97 -20.60 30.20
N GLY A 426 20.62 -19.44 30.04
CA GLY A 426 22.05 -19.26 30.34
C GLY A 426 23.01 -19.93 29.34
N LYS A 427 22.50 -20.47 28.23
CA LYS A 427 23.31 -21.05 27.15
C LYS A 427 23.25 -20.18 25.91
N VAL A 428 24.37 -20.13 25.19
CA VAL A 428 24.50 -19.47 23.89
C VAL A 428 25.04 -20.48 22.90
N VAL A 429 24.41 -20.57 21.73
CA VAL A 429 24.88 -21.40 20.61
C VAL A 429 24.96 -20.51 19.40
N SER A 430 26.07 -20.60 18.67
CA SER A 430 26.28 -19.89 17.41
C SER A 430 26.63 -20.84 16.27
N VAL A 431 26.21 -20.46 15.07
CA VAL A 431 26.58 -21.10 13.82
C VAL A 431 26.95 -20.02 12.82
N GLY A 432 28.00 -20.24 12.04
CA GLY A 432 28.48 -19.31 11.03
C GLY A 432 28.60 -19.99 9.69
N GLY A 433 28.41 -19.22 8.62
CA GLY A 433 28.51 -19.72 7.27
C GLY A 433 29.02 -18.65 6.31
N ALA A 434 30.00 -19.02 5.48
CA ALA A 434 30.66 -18.10 4.56
C ALA A 434 30.41 -18.47 3.10
N PHE A 435 30.35 -17.45 2.24
CA PHE A 435 30.26 -17.58 0.79
C PHE A 435 31.63 -17.35 0.15
N PHE A 436 32.06 -18.33 -0.66
CA PHE A 436 33.27 -18.24 -1.49
C PHE A 436 32.83 -18.20 -2.96
N GLY A 437 32.88 -17.02 -3.59
CA GLY A 437 32.30 -16.84 -4.92
C GLY A 437 30.78 -17.07 -4.93
N ALA A 438 30.20 -17.38 -6.09
CA ALA A 438 28.74 -17.40 -6.30
C ALA A 438 27.99 -18.65 -5.75
N THR A 439 28.66 -19.56 -5.03
CA THR A 439 28.07 -20.82 -4.55
C THR A 439 28.45 -21.14 -3.10
N PRO A 440 27.49 -21.46 -2.21
CA PRO A 440 27.78 -21.80 -0.82
C PRO A 440 28.38 -23.22 -0.69
N ARG A 441 29.32 -23.39 0.26
CA ARG A 441 29.76 -24.70 0.76
C ARG A 441 29.44 -24.77 2.26
N SER A 442 28.81 -25.86 2.68
CA SER A 442 28.48 -26.18 4.08
C SER A 442 29.57 -27.00 4.72
#